data_AF-A0A8J2JXZ9-F1
#
_entry.id   AF-A0A8J2JXZ9-F1
#
_cell.length_a   1.000
_cell.length_b   1.000
_cell.length_c   1.000
_cell.angle_alpha   90.00
_cell.angle_beta   90.00
_cell.angle_gamma   90.00
#
_symmetry.space_group_name_H-M   'P 1'
#
loop_
_entity.id
_entity.type
_entity.pdbx_description
1 polymer ?
#
loop_
_entity_poly.entity_id
_entity_poly.type
_entity_poly.pdbx_seq_one_letter_code
_entity_poly.pdbx_strand_id
1 'polypeptide(L)'
;MSKRKSLQISVLTFIKEAKNVLFAKVSDKLTNEEKIAAWTEVAEKARSIGFLKPGQDAKYLRDTTWQNWRKRTMAKRDNQKKTGSSGGENCKFDEADLIVFDIIGIDSPVLDGINLPESSGTSEATLALPGDETDKENSEPDKELEEPAYKRQKPGPKIGQAAKLDELQRIRTQKFEAQNLLSNFILSLWLLSLLPPCQKPK
;
A
#
# COMPACT_ATOMS: atom_id res chain seq x y z
N MET A 1 -10.53 -4.20 18.74
CA MET A 1 -9.45 -3.98 17.75
C MET A 1 -8.23 -4.82 18.16
N SER A 2 -7.56 -5.53 17.25
CA SER A 2 -6.39 -6.38 17.62
C SER A 2 -5.19 -5.50 18.03
N LYS A 3 -4.40 -5.92 19.03
CA LYS A 3 -3.17 -5.24 19.48
C LYS A 3 -2.23 -4.88 18.32
N ARG A 4 -2.16 -5.73 17.29
CA ARG A 4 -1.33 -5.45 16.11
C ARG A 4 -1.87 -4.31 15.26
N LYS A 5 -3.20 -4.22 15.12
CA LYS A 5 -3.86 -3.15 14.36
C LYS A 5 -3.71 -1.79 15.07
N SER A 6 -3.85 -1.75 16.40
CA SER A 6 -3.63 -0.51 17.15
C SER A 6 -2.20 0.01 17.04
N LEU A 7 -1.20 -0.86 17.15
CA LEU A 7 0.20 -0.49 16.92
C LEU A 7 0.44 0.01 15.48
N GLN A 8 -0.16 -0.65 14.49
CA GLN A 8 -0.08 -0.19 13.10
C GLN A 8 -0.66 1.22 12.94
N ILE A 9 -1.80 1.51 13.56
CA ILE A 9 -2.43 2.84 13.52
C ILE A 9 -1.48 3.87 14.12
N SER A 10 -0.89 3.61 15.29
CA SER A 10 0.09 4.53 15.91
C SER A 10 1.27 4.84 15.00
N VAL A 11 1.84 3.84 14.32
CA VAL A 11 2.93 4.06 13.35
C VAL A 11 2.47 4.93 12.17
N LEU A 12 1.28 4.66 11.64
CA LEU A 12 0.72 5.44 10.54
C LEU A 12 0.46 6.89 10.95
N THR A 13 0.07 7.15 12.20
CA THR A 13 -0.08 8.51 12.74
C THR A 13 1.26 9.25 12.74
N PHE A 14 2.36 8.62 13.19
CA PHE A 14 3.69 9.22 13.14
C PHE A 14 4.15 9.52 11.71
N ILE A 15 3.83 8.64 10.75
CA ILE A 15 4.10 8.87 9.32
C ILE A 15 3.28 10.06 8.79
N LYS A 16 2.02 10.18 9.23
CA LYS A 16 1.14 11.29 8.85
C LYS A 16 1.64 12.63 9.38
N GLU A 17 2.11 12.69 10.63
CA GLU A 17 2.72 13.90 11.20
C GLU A 17 3.94 14.36 10.39
N ALA A 18 4.78 13.42 9.95
CA ALA A 18 5.97 13.71 9.14
C ALA A 18 5.70 13.78 7.62
N LYS A 19 4.42 13.73 7.17
CA LYS A 19 4.03 13.61 5.75
C LYS A 19 4.70 14.66 4.86
N ASN A 20 4.71 15.92 5.33
CA ASN A 20 5.21 17.05 4.57
C ASN A 20 6.71 16.95 4.28
N VAL A 21 7.49 16.26 5.12
CA VAL A 21 8.92 16.05 4.90
C VAL A 21 9.14 14.78 4.08
N LEU A 22 8.47 13.68 4.47
CA LEU A 22 8.69 12.36 3.88
C LEU A 22 8.28 12.29 2.40
N PHE A 23 7.17 12.93 2.04
CA PHE A 23 6.56 12.81 0.71
C PHE A 23 6.66 14.08 -0.14
N ALA A 24 7.21 15.18 0.38
CA ALA A 24 7.47 16.36 -0.44
C ALA A 24 8.47 16.07 -1.56
N LYS A 25 8.39 16.86 -2.63
CA LYS A 25 9.40 16.81 -3.70
C LYS A 25 10.73 17.30 -3.15
N VAL A 26 11.81 16.57 -3.46
CA VAL A 26 13.17 17.00 -3.11
C VAL A 26 13.41 18.34 -3.79
N SER A 27 13.84 19.33 -3.01
CA SER A 27 14.10 20.70 -3.45
C SER A 27 15.31 21.23 -2.68
N ASP A 28 15.83 22.41 -3.03
CA ASP A 28 16.95 23.00 -2.27
C ASP A 28 16.64 23.21 -0.78
N LYS A 29 15.35 23.28 -0.42
CA LYS A 29 14.89 23.40 0.97
C LYS A 29 14.68 22.05 1.68
N LEU A 30 14.63 20.95 0.93
CA LEU A 30 14.33 19.62 1.45
C LEU A 30 15.28 18.60 0.85
N THR A 31 16.31 18.25 1.61
CA THR A 31 17.37 17.34 1.17
C THR A 31 16.96 15.87 1.34
N ASN A 32 17.67 14.98 0.65
CA ASN A 32 17.47 13.53 0.86
C ASN A 32 17.89 13.09 2.27
N GLU A 33 18.81 13.80 2.90
CA GLU A 33 19.29 13.53 4.25
C GLU A 33 18.18 13.77 5.29
N GLU A 34 17.43 14.86 5.16
CA GLU A 34 16.28 15.17 6.02
C GLU A 34 15.18 14.11 5.90
N LYS A 35 14.95 13.59 4.69
CA LYS A 35 14.02 12.47 4.49
C LYS A 35 14.49 11.21 5.19
N ILE A 36 15.79 10.90 5.11
CA ILE A 36 16.38 9.75 5.80
C ILE A 36 16.24 9.93 7.32
N ALA A 37 16.56 11.13 7.83
CA ALA A 37 16.43 11.50 9.23
C ALA A 37 14.98 11.37 9.75
N ALA A 38 14.00 11.83 8.97
CA ALA A 38 12.59 11.70 9.31
C ALA A 38 12.14 10.23 9.33
N TRP A 39 12.60 9.39 8.38
CA TRP A 39 12.33 7.96 8.43
C TRP A 39 12.99 7.27 9.63
N THR A 40 14.19 7.70 10.04
CA THR A 40 14.84 7.18 11.24
C THR A 40 14.10 7.55 12.52
N GLU A 41 13.62 8.79 12.65
CA GLU A 41 12.82 9.23 13.79
C GLU A 41 11.52 8.42 13.91
N VAL A 42 10.81 8.24 12.80
CA VAL A 42 9.59 7.41 12.76
C VAL A 42 9.91 5.95 13.15
N ALA A 43 11.06 5.42 12.72
CA ALA A 43 11.48 4.06 13.08
C ALA A 43 11.82 3.93 14.57
N GLU A 44 12.41 4.95 15.18
CA GLU A 44 12.65 4.99 16.63
C GLU A 44 11.34 5.01 17.42
N LYS A 45 10.38 5.86 17.01
CA LYS A 45 9.03 5.88 17.59
C LYS A 45 8.31 4.54 17.41
N ALA A 46 8.43 3.91 16.24
CA ALA A 46 7.84 2.60 15.98
C ALA A 46 8.50 1.48 16.82
N ARG A 47 9.79 1.64 17.17
CA ARG A 47 10.51 0.72 18.05
C ARG A 47 10.10 0.90 19.51
N SER A 48 9.92 2.14 19.98
CA SER A 48 9.53 2.41 21.37
C SER A 48 8.15 1.84 21.72
N ILE A 49 7.20 1.86 20.77
CA ILE A 49 5.88 1.22 20.94
C ILE A 49 5.90 -0.30 20.78
N GLY A 50 7.04 -0.89 20.40
CA GLY A 50 7.19 -2.33 20.19
C GLY A 50 6.61 -2.87 18.88
N PHE A 51 6.43 -2.01 17.86
CA PHE A 51 6.00 -2.46 16.53
C PHE A 51 7.15 -3.06 15.72
N LEU A 52 8.31 -2.41 15.73
CA LEU A 52 9.53 -2.92 15.08
C LEU A 52 10.30 -3.86 16.02
N LYS A 53 10.77 -4.98 15.46
CA LYS A 53 11.66 -5.90 16.15
C LYS A 53 13.09 -5.34 16.21
N PRO A 54 13.91 -5.76 17.19
CA PRO A 54 15.34 -5.45 17.16
C PRO A 54 15.96 -5.95 15.85
N GLY A 55 16.80 -5.13 15.22
CA GLY A 55 17.40 -5.40 13.90
C GLY A 55 16.54 -5.00 12.70
N GLN A 56 15.35 -4.41 12.91
CA GLN A 56 14.60 -3.77 11.82
C GLN A 56 14.92 -2.28 11.74
N ASP A 57 15.39 -1.87 10.56
CA ASP A 57 15.83 -0.51 10.28
C ASP A 57 14.72 0.36 9.68
N ALA A 58 14.98 1.67 9.63
CA ALA A 58 14.13 2.63 8.94
C ALA A 58 13.88 2.26 7.46
N LYS A 59 14.87 1.65 6.81
CA LYS A 59 14.76 1.10 5.45
C LYS A 59 13.68 0.02 5.36
N TYR A 60 13.63 -0.90 6.32
CA TYR A 60 12.60 -1.94 6.36
C TYR A 60 11.20 -1.33 6.52
N LEU A 61 11.07 -0.37 7.44
CA LEU A 61 9.81 0.33 7.67
C LEU A 61 9.32 1.02 6.39
N ARG A 62 10.19 1.76 5.70
CA ARG A 62 9.88 2.51 4.49
C ARG A 62 9.59 1.61 3.28
N ASP A 63 10.51 0.71 2.96
CA ASP A 63 10.50 -0.02 1.68
C ASP A 63 9.60 -1.26 1.74
N THR A 64 9.41 -1.83 2.93
CA THR A 64 8.61 -3.05 3.10
C THR A 64 7.29 -2.75 3.77
N THR A 65 7.30 -2.24 5.00
CA THR A 65 6.08 -2.11 5.80
C THR A 65 5.12 -1.09 5.18
N TRP A 66 5.60 0.14 4.96
CA TRP A 66 4.80 1.21 4.36
C TRP A 66 4.32 0.84 2.95
N GLN A 67 5.21 0.33 2.08
CA GLN A 67 4.81 -0.08 0.73
C GLN A 67 3.74 -1.19 0.75
N ASN A 68 3.83 -2.14 1.68
CA ASN A 68 2.82 -3.19 1.82
C ASN A 68 1.48 -2.66 2.33
N TRP A 69 1.47 -1.66 3.22
CA TRP A 69 0.23 -1.01 3.64
C TRP A 69 -0.40 -0.24 2.48
N ARG A 70 0.37 0.64 1.84
CA ARG A 70 -0.05 1.39 0.65
C ARG A 70 -0.62 0.48 -0.43
N LYS A 71 0.11 -0.56 -0.81
CA LYS A 71 -0.32 -1.51 -1.87
C LYS A 71 -1.64 -2.20 -1.52
N ARG A 72 -1.81 -2.63 -0.27
CA ARG A 72 -3.05 -3.30 0.17
C ARG A 72 -4.23 -2.33 0.15
N THR A 73 -4.06 -1.13 0.66
CA THR A 73 -5.12 -0.09 0.68
C THR A 73 -5.53 0.30 -0.74
N MET A 74 -4.57 0.51 -1.64
CA MET A 74 -4.85 0.82 -3.04
C MET A 74 -5.54 -0.33 -3.77
N ALA A 75 -5.13 -1.58 -3.50
CA ALA A 75 -5.80 -2.75 -4.08
C ALA A 75 -7.26 -2.86 -3.63
N LYS A 76 -7.58 -2.53 -2.37
CA LYS A 76 -8.97 -2.47 -1.89
C LYS A 76 -9.78 -1.43 -2.66
N ARG A 77 -9.23 -0.22 -2.80
CA ARG A 77 -9.88 0.87 -3.57
C ARG A 77 -10.13 0.48 -5.02
N ASP A 78 -9.12 -0.06 -5.69
CA ASP A 78 -9.20 -0.43 -7.09
C ASP A 78 -10.20 -1.57 -7.32
N ASN A 79 -10.28 -2.53 -6.39
CA ASN A 79 -11.30 -3.56 -6.41
C ASN A 79 -12.71 -2.94 -6.27
N GLN A 80 -12.93 -2.07 -5.28
CA GLN A 80 -14.22 -1.40 -5.08
C GLN A 80 -14.65 -0.60 -6.32
N LYS A 81 -13.72 0.15 -6.92
CA LYS A 81 -13.98 0.92 -8.15
C LYS A 81 -14.33 0.01 -9.34
N LYS A 82 -13.70 -1.16 -9.44
CA LYS A 82 -13.88 -2.07 -10.57
C LYS A 82 -15.15 -2.90 -10.47
N THR A 83 -15.48 -3.42 -9.29
CA THR A 83 -16.58 -4.39 -9.14
C THR A 83 -17.89 -3.76 -8.72
N GLY A 84 -17.90 -2.50 -8.23
CA GLY A 84 -19.10 -1.80 -7.74
C GLY A 84 -19.72 -2.41 -6.47
N SER A 85 -19.44 -3.69 -6.21
CA SER A 85 -19.75 -4.40 -4.98
C SER A 85 -18.50 -4.44 -4.11
N SER A 86 -18.64 -3.94 -2.88
CA SER A 86 -17.71 -4.05 -1.75
C SER A 86 -17.62 -5.50 -1.24
N GLY A 87 -17.40 -6.46 -2.15
CA GLY A 87 -17.57 -7.89 -1.88
C GLY A 87 -16.64 -8.40 -0.79
N GLY A 88 -17.21 -8.70 0.38
CA GLY A 88 -16.56 -9.41 1.50
C GLY A 88 -16.03 -8.52 2.63
N GLU A 89 -15.81 -9.13 3.80
CA GLU A 89 -15.33 -8.47 5.03
C GLU A 89 -14.00 -7.72 4.85
N ASN A 90 -13.19 -8.13 3.87
CA ASN A 90 -11.91 -7.50 3.52
C ASN A 90 -12.02 -6.27 2.59
N CYS A 91 -13.22 -5.92 2.11
CA CYS A 91 -13.44 -4.78 1.21
C CYS A 91 -13.81 -3.49 1.95
N LYS A 92 -14.11 -3.55 3.25
CA LYS A 92 -14.31 -2.34 4.05
C LYS A 92 -12.95 -1.69 4.34
N PHE A 93 -12.92 -0.36 4.25
CA PHE A 93 -11.76 0.41 4.67
C PHE A 93 -11.71 0.43 6.19
N ASP A 94 -10.58 -0.04 6.73
CA ASP A 94 -10.29 0.07 8.15
C ASP A 94 -9.78 1.49 8.46
N GLU A 95 -9.77 1.87 9.73
CA GLU A 95 -9.18 3.14 10.19
C GLU A 95 -7.73 3.34 9.69
N ALA A 96 -6.93 2.27 9.66
CA ALA A 96 -5.59 2.30 9.10
C ALA A 96 -5.58 2.63 7.59
N ASP A 97 -6.57 2.15 6.83
CA ASP A 97 -6.70 2.46 5.40
C ASP A 97 -7.04 3.94 5.19
N LEU A 98 -7.90 4.52 6.05
CA LEU A 98 -8.24 5.94 6.02
C LEU A 98 -7.02 6.84 6.24
N ILE A 99 -6.16 6.49 7.20
CA ILE A 99 -4.91 7.23 7.43
C ILE A 99 -3.97 7.11 6.22
N VAL A 100 -3.91 5.93 5.58
CA VAL A 100 -3.11 5.74 4.37
C VAL A 100 -3.62 6.61 3.21
N PHE A 101 -4.94 6.72 3.02
CA PHE A 101 -5.51 7.60 2.00
C PHE A 101 -5.13 9.06 2.23
N ASP A 102 -5.25 9.52 3.48
CA ASP A 102 -4.85 10.86 3.87
C ASP A 102 -3.36 11.12 3.62
N ILE A 103 -2.47 10.18 3.96
CA ILE A 103 -1.03 10.30 3.67
C ILE A 103 -0.76 10.42 2.16
N ILE A 104 -1.44 9.66 1.32
CA ILE A 104 -1.24 9.70 -0.13
C ILE A 104 -1.89 10.94 -0.76
N GLY A 105 -2.86 11.56 -0.08
CA GLY A 105 -3.63 12.67 -0.63
C GLY A 105 -4.66 12.20 -1.66
N ILE A 106 -5.26 11.03 -1.43
CA ILE A 106 -6.37 10.52 -2.23
C ILE A 106 -7.63 10.67 -1.39
N ASP A 107 -8.61 11.40 -1.89
CA ASP A 107 -9.93 11.46 -1.26
C ASP A 107 -10.56 10.06 -1.31
N SER A 108 -10.82 9.50 -0.13
CA SER A 108 -11.51 8.22 -0.02
C SER A 108 -12.94 8.42 -0.53
N PRO A 109 -13.44 7.60 -1.48
CA PRO A 109 -14.82 7.72 -1.96
C PRO A 109 -15.88 7.40 -0.88
N VAL A 110 -15.46 7.06 0.35
CA VAL A 110 -16.34 6.89 1.51
C VAL A 110 -16.44 8.18 2.36
N LEU A 111 -15.55 9.16 2.16
CA LEU A 111 -15.63 10.48 2.81
C LEU A 111 -16.47 11.48 2.00
N ASP A 112 -16.55 11.30 0.68
CA ASP A 112 -17.61 11.91 -0.12
C ASP A 112 -18.88 11.09 0.06
N GLY A 113 -19.48 11.23 1.24
CA GLY A 113 -20.87 10.84 1.44
C GLY A 113 -21.65 11.34 0.24
N ILE A 114 -22.33 10.39 -0.41
CA ILE A 114 -23.30 10.57 -1.49
C ILE A 114 -24.28 11.67 -1.05
N ASN A 115 -23.91 12.92 -1.25
CA ASN A 115 -24.81 14.06 -1.33
C ASN A 115 -25.00 14.26 -2.83
N LEU A 116 -25.80 13.37 -3.42
CA LEU A 116 -26.53 13.79 -4.60
C LEU A 116 -27.47 14.90 -4.11
N PRO A 117 -27.33 16.16 -4.57
CA PRO A 117 -28.48 17.04 -4.50
C PRO A 117 -29.58 16.36 -5.34
N GLU A 118 -30.70 16.03 -4.72
CA GLU A 118 -31.94 15.71 -5.43
C GLU A 118 -32.31 16.93 -6.28
N SER A 119 -31.79 16.99 -7.49
CA SER A 119 -32.16 18.00 -8.47
C SER A 119 -33.38 17.49 -9.24
N SER A 120 -34.57 17.80 -8.73
CA SER A 120 -35.80 17.75 -9.51
C SER A 120 -36.52 19.11 -9.44
N GLY A 121 -36.27 19.91 -10.47
CA GLY A 121 -37.26 20.84 -11.01
C GLY A 121 -37.15 22.28 -10.55
N THR A 122 -36.44 23.11 -11.31
CA THR A 122 -36.95 24.45 -11.60
C THR A 122 -36.55 24.85 -13.02
N SER A 123 -37.57 25.14 -13.82
CA SER A 123 -37.56 25.45 -15.25
C SER A 123 -37.02 26.84 -15.55
N GLU A 124 -36.06 26.87 -16.47
CA GLU A 124 -35.93 27.75 -17.64
C GLU A 124 -36.86 28.98 -17.77
N ALA A 125 -36.27 30.17 -17.90
CA ALA A 125 -36.67 31.19 -18.87
C ALA A 125 -35.68 32.36 -18.86
N THR A 126 -34.96 32.60 -19.97
CA THR A 126 -34.69 33.96 -20.50
C THR A 126 -34.26 33.83 -21.96
N LEU A 127 -35.11 34.31 -22.87
CA LEU A 127 -34.83 34.55 -24.28
C LEU A 127 -34.43 36.02 -24.47
N ALA A 128 -33.42 36.28 -25.30
CA ALA A 128 -33.43 37.19 -26.46
C ALA A 128 -32.09 37.92 -26.73
N LEU A 129 -31.60 37.74 -27.96
CA LEU A 129 -30.58 38.50 -28.74
C LEU A 129 -31.11 39.92 -29.14
N PRO A 130 -30.45 40.80 -29.97
CA PRO A 130 -29.19 40.70 -30.74
C PRO A 130 -28.30 42.00 -30.80
N GLY A 131 -27.14 41.90 -31.48
CA GLY A 131 -26.56 42.98 -32.33
C GLY A 131 -25.33 43.73 -31.79
N ASP A 132 -24.16 43.59 -32.41
CA ASP A 132 -23.70 44.43 -33.54
C ASP A 132 -22.25 44.05 -33.91
N GLU A 133 -21.93 44.19 -35.19
CA GLU A 133 -20.64 43.90 -35.80
C GLU A 133 -19.62 45.01 -35.52
N THR A 134 -18.34 44.66 -35.41
CA THR A 134 -17.25 45.45 -36.01
C THR A 134 -15.94 44.67 -36.00
N ASP A 135 -15.40 44.51 -37.21
CA ASP A 135 -14.10 43.91 -37.50
C ASP A 135 -12.93 44.75 -36.97
N LYS A 136 -11.84 44.07 -36.57
CA LYS A 136 -10.45 44.38 -36.96
C LYS A 136 -9.44 43.37 -36.42
N GLU A 137 -9.08 42.44 -37.29
CA GLU A 137 -7.71 42.16 -37.76
C GLU A 137 -6.56 42.49 -36.78
N ASN A 138 -5.92 41.45 -36.20
CA ASN A 138 -4.48 41.23 -36.43
C ASN A 138 -3.94 39.87 -35.90
N SER A 139 -2.99 39.34 -36.67
CA SER A 139 -1.90 38.39 -36.34
C SER A 139 -2.20 36.91 -36.02
N GLU A 140 -1.97 36.08 -37.05
CA GLU A 140 -1.44 34.69 -37.05
C GLU A 140 -0.17 34.50 -36.17
N PRO A 141 0.40 33.28 -36.01
CA PRO A 141 -0.16 31.93 -35.93
C PRO A 141 0.47 31.13 -34.76
N ASP A 142 -0.31 30.74 -33.73
CA ASP A 142 0.22 29.89 -32.67
C ASP A 142 -0.06 28.40 -32.93
N LYS A 143 1.05 27.75 -33.31
CA LYS A 143 1.33 26.33 -33.45
C LYS A 143 0.48 25.43 -32.55
N GLU A 144 -0.35 24.65 -33.24
CA GLU A 144 -0.84 23.34 -32.86
C GLU A 144 0.33 22.46 -32.36
N LEU A 145 0.48 22.35 -31.04
CA LEU A 145 1.27 21.31 -30.41
C LEU A 145 0.34 20.11 -30.22
N GLU A 146 0.36 19.21 -31.19
CA GLU A 146 -0.22 17.87 -31.08
C GLU A 146 0.19 17.23 -29.74
N GLU A 147 -0.80 16.86 -28.94
CA GLU A 147 -0.61 15.95 -27.82
C GLU A 147 -0.09 14.59 -28.35
N PRO A 148 1.03 14.05 -27.85
CA PRO A 148 1.39 12.68 -28.20
C PRO A 148 0.38 11.74 -27.56
N ALA A 149 -0.52 11.23 -28.40
CA ALA A 149 -1.40 10.11 -28.11
C ALA A 149 -0.57 8.92 -27.59
N TYR A 150 -0.53 8.75 -26.27
CA TYR A 150 0.03 7.56 -25.65
C TYR A 150 -0.77 6.34 -26.10
N LYS A 151 -0.21 5.60 -27.05
CA LYS A 151 -0.68 4.27 -27.47
C LYS A 151 -0.85 3.42 -26.22
N ARG A 152 -2.11 3.12 -25.87
CA ARG A 152 -2.48 2.10 -24.89
C ARG A 152 -1.87 0.77 -25.32
N GLN A 153 -0.77 0.37 -24.68
CA GLN A 153 -0.27 -0.99 -24.82
C GLN A 153 -1.31 -1.93 -24.21
N LYS A 154 -1.89 -2.79 -25.06
CA LYS A 154 -2.73 -3.90 -24.63
C LYS A 154 -1.92 -4.77 -23.66
N PRO A 155 -2.45 -5.16 -22.48
CA PRO A 155 -1.76 -6.11 -21.63
C PRO A 155 -1.66 -7.45 -22.37
N GLY A 156 -0.44 -7.92 -22.57
CA GLY A 156 -0.16 -9.23 -23.15
C GLY A 156 -0.72 -10.39 -22.31
N PRO A 157 -0.73 -11.62 -22.86
CA PRO A 157 -1.35 -12.77 -22.23
C PRO A 157 -0.67 -13.11 -20.90
N LYS A 158 -1.46 -13.32 -19.85
CA LYS A 158 -1.01 -13.74 -18.51
C LYS A 158 -0.51 -15.19 -18.54
N ILE A 159 0.68 -15.42 -19.07
CA ILE A 159 1.39 -16.69 -18.95
C ILE A 159 2.41 -16.50 -17.84
N GLY A 160 2.13 -17.01 -16.64
CA GLY A 160 3.16 -17.04 -15.57
C GLY A 160 2.68 -16.93 -14.11
N GLN A 161 1.39 -16.69 -13.84
CA GLN A 161 0.93 -16.64 -12.43
C GLN A 161 0.78 -18.03 -11.80
N ALA A 162 0.44 -19.06 -12.60
CA ALA A 162 0.32 -20.44 -12.12
C ALA A 162 1.68 -21.04 -11.71
N ALA A 163 2.71 -20.87 -12.54
CA ALA A 163 4.05 -21.38 -12.26
C ALA A 163 4.66 -20.79 -10.96
N LYS A 164 4.38 -19.51 -10.68
CA LYS A 164 4.87 -18.83 -9.47
C LYS A 164 4.17 -19.30 -8.20
N LEU A 165 2.93 -19.77 -8.30
CA LEU A 165 2.17 -20.31 -7.16
C LEU A 165 2.64 -21.73 -6.80
N ASP A 166 2.86 -22.57 -7.81
CA ASP A 166 3.38 -23.93 -7.62
C ASP A 166 4.78 -23.93 -7.00
N GLU A 167 5.66 -23.02 -7.41
CA GLU A 167 7.00 -22.91 -6.84
C GLU A 167 6.99 -22.47 -5.37
N LEU A 168 6.10 -21.55 -5.00
CA LEU A 168 5.90 -21.14 -3.60
C LEU A 168 5.34 -22.28 -2.74
N GLN A 169 4.45 -23.12 -3.29
CA GLN A 169 3.92 -24.28 -2.58
C GLN A 169 5.02 -25.33 -2.35
N ARG A 170 5.87 -25.61 -3.36
CA ARG A 170 7.02 -26.52 -3.23
C ARG A 170 8.04 -26.05 -2.18
N ILE A 171 8.35 -24.76 -2.15
CA ILE A 171 9.26 -24.20 -1.14
C ILE A 171 8.66 -24.34 0.27
N ARG A 172 7.33 -24.23 0.40
CA ARG A 172 6.63 -24.38 1.68
C ARG A 172 6.64 -25.82 2.18
N THR A 173 6.42 -26.80 1.30
CA THR A 173 6.48 -28.22 1.67
C THR A 173 7.90 -28.66 2.03
N GLN A 174 8.91 -28.25 1.26
CA GLN A 174 10.32 -28.57 1.60
C GLN A 174 10.75 -28.01 2.96
N LYS A 175 10.32 -26.78 3.30
CA LYS A 175 10.62 -26.20 4.62
C LYS A 175 9.95 -26.97 5.76
N PHE A 176 8.74 -27.47 5.55
CA PHE A 176 8.03 -28.27 6.55
C PHE A 176 8.68 -29.65 6.74
N GLU A 177 9.09 -30.31 5.66
CA GLU A 177 9.81 -31.58 5.70
C GLU A 177 11.16 -31.45 6.40
N ALA A 178 11.94 -30.40 6.09
CA ALA A 178 13.22 -30.14 6.75
C ALA A 178 13.07 -29.91 8.26
N GLN A 179 12.02 -29.18 8.69
CA GLN A 179 11.73 -28.99 10.12
C GLN A 179 11.33 -30.31 10.80
N ASN A 180 10.54 -31.15 10.13
CA ASN A 180 10.13 -32.44 10.68
C ASN A 180 11.31 -33.41 10.81
N LEU A 181 12.21 -33.46 9.82
CA LEU A 181 13.44 -34.25 9.89
C LEU A 181 14.37 -33.80 11.02
N LEU A 182 14.55 -32.49 11.20
CA LEU A 182 15.33 -31.95 12.32
C LEU A 182 14.70 -32.31 13.66
N SER A 183 13.37 -32.21 13.79
CA SER A 183 12.65 -32.61 15.00
C SER A 183 12.84 -34.10 15.31
N ASN A 184 12.69 -34.97 14.31
CA ASN A 184 12.88 -36.42 14.47
C ASN A 184 14.32 -36.79 14.79
N PHE A 185 15.29 -36.08 14.20
CA PHE A 185 16.70 -36.29 14.50
C PHE A 185 17.02 -35.89 15.95
N ILE A 186 16.53 -34.75 16.41
CA ILE A 186 16.70 -34.30 17.81
C ILE A 186 16.05 -35.31 18.78
N LEU A 187 14.85 -35.80 18.47
CA LEU A 187 14.18 -36.82 19.27
C LEU A 187 14.97 -38.14 19.30
N SER A 188 15.55 -38.56 18.18
CA SER A 188 16.40 -39.77 18.14
C SER A 188 17.67 -39.61 18.98
N LEU A 189 18.33 -38.44 18.92
CA LEU A 189 19.53 -38.16 19.72
C LEU A 189 19.19 -38.14 21.21
N TRP A 190 18.04 -37.58 21.57
CA TRP A 190 17.56 -37.60 22.95
C TRP A 190 17.27 -39.04 23.43
N LEU A 191 16.67 -39.86 22.58
CA LEU A 191 16.37 -41.27 22.91
C LEU A 191 17.63 -42.12 23.07
N LEU A 192 18.66 -41.90 22.25
CA LEU A 192 19.96 -42.57 22.41
C LEU A 192 20.68 -42.16 23.70
N SER A 193 20.46 -40.93 24.19
CA SER A 193 21.02 -40.46 25.46
C SER A 193 20.31 -41.03 26.69
N LEU A 194 19.13 -41.64 26.53
CA LEU A 194 18.37 -42.30 27.60
C LEU A 194 18.68 -43.80 27.75
N LEU A 195 19.52 -44.38 26.89
CA LEU A 195 19.93 -45.78 27.05
C LEU A 195 20.93 -45.91 28.22
N PRO A 196 20.63 -46.73 29.25
CA PRO A 196 21.56 -46.97 30.34
C PRO A 196 22.82 -47.70 29.81
N PRO A 197 24.01 -47.40 30.35
CA PRO A 197 25.24 -48.06 29.91
C PRO A 197 25.14 -49.57 30.20
N CYS A 198 25.21 -50.38 29.13
CA CYS A 198 25.31 -51.83 29.23
C CYS A 198 26.46 -52.20 30.16
N GLN A 199 26.14 -52.74 31.34
CA GLN A 199 27.15 -53.33 32.21
C GLN A 199 27.69 -54.58 31.53
N LYS A 200 29.01 -54.60 31.31
CA LYS A 200 29.70 -55.74 30.71
C LYS A 200 29.60 -56.95 31.64
N PRO A 201 29.26 -58.15 31.13
CA PRO A 201 29.34 -59.37 31.93
C PRO A 201 30.80 -59.69 32.27
N LYS A 202 31.04 -60.14 33.50
CA LYS A 202 32.34 -60.57 34.03
C LYS A 202 32.81 -61.87 33.40
#